data_AF-A0A8X6UMA2-F1
#
_entry.id   AF-A0A8X6UMA2-F1
#
_cell.length_a   1.000
_cell.length_b   1.000
_cell.length_c   1.000
_cell.angle_alpha   90.00
_cell.angle_beta   90.00
_cell.angle_gamma   90.00
#
_symmetry.space_group_name_H-M   'P 1'
#
loop_
_entity.id
_entity.type
_entity.pdbx_description
1 polymer ?
#
loop_
_entity_poly.entity_id
_entity_poly.type
_entity_poly.pdbx_seq_one_letter_code
_entity_poly.pdbx_strand_id
1 'polypeptide(L)'
;AAKYFEETFHIKATPLNITEMKEGFQMLWAKFAEVGCLPMEAGLAYGKKSINVWWELFKSTFRLSDHTLPLLLLSAVGLPKEDKNYYDTLENYKCLQKKFEDIFQGDAILLLPTHPEPAP
;
A
#
# COMPACT_ATOMS: atom_id res chain seq x y z
N ALA A 1 20.49 1.11 -12.13
CA ALA A 1 20.66 0.00 -11.17
C ALA A 1 20.99 -1.31 -11.88
N ALA A 2 20.05 -1.94 -12.61
CA ALA A 2 20.29 -3.24 -13.27
C ALA A 2 21.59 -3.30 -14.09
N LYS A 3 21.78 -2.39 -15.04
CA LYS A 3 23.00 -2.30 -15.86
C LYS A 3 24.31 -2.25 -15.04
N TYR A 4 24.32 -1.49 -13.94
CA TYR A 4 25.48 -1.40 -13.06
C TYR A 4 25.81 -2.75 -12.40
N PHE A 5 24.78 -3.48 -11.95
CA PHE A 5 24.97 -4.81 -11.38
C PHE A 5 25.46 -5.81 -12.43
N GLU A 6 24.91 -5.75 -13.65
CA GLU A 6 25.33 -6.63 -14.75
C GLU A 6 26.79 -6.40 -15.13
N GLU A 7 27.23 -5.14 -15.23
CA GLU A 7 28.61 -4.78 -15.59
C GLU A 7 29.61 -5.08 -14.46
N THR A 8 29.24 -4.81 -13.20
CA THR A 8 30.17 -4.91 -12.06
C THR A 8 30.32 -6.33 -11.53
N PHE A 9 29.22 -7.08 -11.48
CA PHE A 9 29.19 -8.43 -10.89
C PHE A 9 29.07 -9.53 -11.95
N HIS A 10 29.03 -9.18 -13.23
CA HIS A 10 28.88 -10.12 -14.36
C HIS A 10 27.67 -11.04 -14.22
N ILE A 11 26.61 -10.55 -13.58
CA ILE A 11 25.32 -11.23 -13.49
C ILE A 11 24.39 -10.78 -14.62
N LYS A 12 23.34 -11.54 -14.89
CA LYS A 12 22.29 -11.14 -15.82
C LYS A 12 21.02 -10.81 -15.05
N ALA A 13 20.47 -9.62 -15.23
CA ALA A 13 19.20 -9.27 -14.62
C ALA A 13 18.05 -9.97 -15.36
N THR A 14 17.14 -10.58 -14.60
CA THR A 14 15.92 -11.18 -15.17
C THR A 14 14.79 -10.15 -15.09
N PRO A 15 14.25 -9.70 -16.23
CA PRO A 15 13.09 -8.81 -16.21
C PRO A 15 11.88 -9.58 -15.67
N LEU A 16 11.22 -9.00 -14.66
CA LEU A 16 10.01 -9.57 -14.06
C LEU A 16 8.79 -8.76 -14.47
N ASN A 17 7.70 -9.45 -14.82
CA ASN A 17 6.40 -8.86 -15.05
C ASN A 17 5.37 -9.53 -14.14
N ILE A 18 4.97 -8.83 -13.09
CA ILE A 18 4.02 -9.31 -12.07
C ILE A 18 2.79 -8.40 -12.12
N THR A 19 1.85 -8.74 -13.00
CA THR A 19 0.67 -7.89 -13.27
C THR A 19 -0.25 -7.73 -12.08
N GLU A 20 -0.25 -8.71 -11.16
CA GLU A 20 -1.04 -8.73 -9.94
C GLU A 20 -0.62 -7.61 -8.97
N MET A 21 0.62 -7.12 -9.05
CA MET A 21 1.10 -5.99 -8.22
C MET A 21 0.32 -4.69 -8.45
N LYS A 22 -0.43 -4.57 -9.56
CA LYS A 22 -1.33 -3.43 -9.80
C LYS A 22 -2.42 -3.30 -8.73
N GLU A 23 -2.80 -4.41 -8.11
CA GLU A 23 -3.79 -4.47 -7.02
C GLU A 23 -3.14 -4.32 -5.63
N GLY A 24 -1.83 -4.06 -5.57
CA GLY A 24 -1.06 -4.07 -4.32
C GLY A 24 -1.61 -3.16 -3.22
N PHE A 25 -2.20 -2.00 -3.58
CA PHE A 25 -2.83 -1.12 -2.60
C PHE A 25 -4.09 -1.74 -1.99
N GLN A 26 -4.92 -2.42 -2.79
CA GLN A 26 -6.12 -3.12 -2.31
C GLN A 26 -5.73 -4.29 -1.40
N MET A 27 -4.71 -5.05 -1.81
CA MET A 27 -4.16 -6.14 -1.00
C MET A 27 -3.62 -5.64 0.34
N LEU A 28 -2.85 -4.54 0.34
CA LEU A 28 -2.34 -3.92 1.57
C LEU A 28 -3.49 -3.51 2.51
N TRP A 29 -4.53 -2.90 1.94
CA TRP A 29 -5.70 -2.45 2.70
C TRP A 29 -6.50 -3.63 3.29
N ALA A 30 -6.67 -4.71 2.53
CA ALA A 30 -7.28 -5.95 3.01
C ALA A 30 -6.45 -6.58 4.14
N LYS A 31 -5.12 -6.60 4.02
CA LYS A 31 -4.24 -7.11 5.08
C LYS A 31 -4.29 -6.28 6.35
N PHE A 32 -4.46 -4.95 6.27
CA PHE A 32 -4.69 -4.12 7.45
C PHE A 32 -5.99 -4.48 8.17
N ALA A 33 -7.08 -4.74 7.44
CA ALA A 33 -8.30 -5.25 8.05
C ALA A 33 -8.09 -6.64 8.67
N GLU A 34 -7.42 -7.56 7.98
CA GLU A 34 -7.18 -8.94 8.47
C GLU A 34 -6.42 -8.97 9.80
N VAL A 35 -5.41 -8.10 9.98
CA VAL A 35 -4.64 -8.03 11.24
C VAL A 35 -5.34 -7.20 12.34
N GLY A 36 -6.56 -6.71 12.09
CA GLY A 36 -7.30 -5.89 13.04
C GLY A 36 -6.66 -4.53 13.29
N CYS A 37 -6.01 -3.95 12.27
CA CYS A 37 -5.44 -2.61 12.37
C CYS A 37 -6.54 -1.60 12.71
N LEU A 38 -6.20 -0.57 13.48
CA LEU A 38 -7.16 0.49 13.76
C LEU A 38 -7.44 1.30 12.48
N PRO A 39 -8.69 1.78 12.29
CA PRO A 39 -9.00 2.69 11.21
C PRO A 39 -8.10 3.94 11.23
N MET A 40 -7.81 4.49 10.05
CA MET A 40 -6.90 5.63 9.92
C MET A 40 -7.36 6.84 10.76
N GLU A 41 -8.67 7.07 10.89
CA GLU A 41 -9.23 8.15 11.70
C GLU A 41 -8.88 8.06 13.19
N ALA A 42 -8.55 6.86 13.71
CA ALA A 42 -8.10 6.69 15.08
C ALA A 42 -6.74 7.38 15.30
N GLY A 43 -5.83 7.30 14.31
CA GLY A 43 -4.54 8.00 14.34
C GLY A 43 -4.67 9.52 14.24
N LEU A 44 -5.74 10.01 13.59
CA LEU A 44 -5.99 11.44 13.42
C LEU A 44 -6.53 12.12 14.67
N ALA A 45 -6.94 11.35 15.68
CA ALA A 45 -7.53 11.95 16.86
C ALA A 45 -6.52 12.73 17.73
N TYR A 46 -5.19 12.55 17.55
CA TYR A 46 -4.13 13.25 18.29
C TYR A 46 -4.42 13.39 19.81
N GLY A 47 -4.79 12.29 20.45
CA GLY A 47 -5.13 12.25 21.89
C GLY A 47 -6.57 12.65 22.24
N LYS A 48 -7.40 13.04 21.26
CA LYS A 48 -8.86 13.14 21.41
C LYS A 48 -9.48 11.74 21.35
N LYS A 49 -10.73 11.62 21.81
CA LYS A 49 -11.48 10.35 21.77
C LYS A 49 -11.79 9.90 20.33
N SER A 50 -12.08 10.84 19.44
CA SER A 50 -12.32 10.61 18.01
C SER A 50 -12.31 11.93 17.25
N ILE A 51 -12.27 11.85 15.91
CA ILE A 51 -12.53 12.98 15.01
C ILE A 51 -13.75 12.68 14.13
N ASN A 52 -14.41 13.72 13.65
CA ASN A 52 -15.40 13.59 12.59
C ASN A 52 -14.72 13.92 11.25
N VAL A 53 -14.40 12.89 10.48
CA VAL A 53 -13.66 13.01 9.21
C VAL A 53 -14.39 13.93 8.22
N TRP A 54 -15.73 13.84 8.13
CA TRP A 54 -16.52 14.71 7.24
C TRP A 54 -16.45 16.18 7.65
N TRP A 55 -16.44 16.45 8.95
CA TRP A 55 -16.26 17.82 9.45
C TRP A 55 -14.84 18.35 9.17
N GLU A 56 -13.81 17.52 9.35
CA GLU A 56 -12.44 17.88 9.00
C GLU A 56 -12.27 18.13 7.49
N LEU A 57 -12.92 17.34 6.64
CA LEU A 57 -12.97 17.57 5.19
C LEU A 57 -13.62 18.92 4.86
N PHE A 58 -14.74 19.25 5.51
CA PHE A 58 -15.38 20.56 5.34
C PHE A 58 -14.43 21.70 5.75
N LYS A 59 -13.80 21.61 6.93
CA LYS A 59 -12.81 22.59 7.39
C LYS A 59 -11.61 22.71 6.45
N SER A 60 -11.18 21.61 5.84
CA SER A 60 -10.05 21.60 4.90
C SER A 60 -10.31 22.49 3.68
N THR A 61 -11.56 22.66 3.24
CA THR A 61 -11.89 23.56 2.11
C THR A 61 -11.63 25.04 2.45
N PHE A 62 -11.70 25.40 3.73
CA PHE A 62 -11.39 26.73 4.26
C PHE A 62 -9.98 26.86 4.86
N ARG A 63 -9.12 25.83 4.71
CA ARG A 63 -7.79 25.75 5.34
C ARG A 63 -7.83 25.84 6.89
N LEU A 64 -8.91 25.34 7.49
CA LEU A 64 -9.12 25.31 8.95
C LEU A 64 -8.92 23.92 9.57
N SER A 65 -8.52 22.92 8.79
CA SER A 65 -8.19 21.59 9.31
C SER A 65 -6.68 21.51 9.56
N ASP A 66 -6.30 20.90 10.68
CA ASP A 66 -4.91 20.58 11.02
C ASP A 66 -4.43 19.32 10.27
N HIS A 67 -5.32 18.64 9.54
CA HIS A 67 -5.02 17.43 8.78
C HIS A 67 -4.83 17.74 7.30
N THR A 68 -3.98 16.95 6.65
CA THR A 68 -3.80 17.02 5.20
C THR A 68 -4.97 16.35 4.48
N LEU A 69 -5.39 16.94 3.36
CA LEU A 69 -6.53 16.44 2.57
C LEU A 69 -6.35 14.97 2.12
N PRO A 70 -5.17 14.51 1.64
CA PRO A 70 -4.98 13.09 1.30
C PRO A 70 -5.24 12.15 2.47
N LEU A 71 -4.84 12.55 3.69
CA LEU A 71 -5.01 11.73 4.88
C LEU A 71 -6.47 11.67 5.34
N LEU A 72 -7.21 12.78 5.19
CA LEU A 72 -8.65 12.82 5.44
C LEU A 72 -9.43 11.97 4.43
N LEU A 73 -9.07 12.02 3.15
CA LEU A 73 -9.69 11.17 2.12
C LEU A 73 -9.44 9.68 2.40
N LEU A 74 -8.20 9.31 2.74
CA LEU A 74 -7.87 7.93 3.07
C LEU A 74 -8.64 7.44 4.31
N SER A 75 -8.84 8.31 5.29
CA SER A 75 -9.64 8.01 6.49
C SER A 75 -11.13 7.88 6.17
N ALA A 76 -11.65 8.66 5.23
CA ALA A 76 -13.05 8.58 4.81
C ALA A 76 -13.39 7.26 4.09
N VAL A 77 -12.41 6.65 3.40
CA VAL A 77 -12.57 5.33 2.77
C VAL A 77 -12.76 4.22 3.83
N GLY A 78 -12.09 4.35 4.97
CA GLY A 78 -12.12 3.35 6.04
C GLY A 78 -11.50 2.00 5.63
N LEU A 79 -11.51 1.03 6.54
CA LEU A 79 -11.07 -0.34 6.23
C LEU A 79 -12.10 -1.09 5.38
N PRO A 80 -11.67 -2.04 4.53
CA PRO A 80 -12.58 -2.83 3.73
C PRO A 80 -13.50 -3.66 4.64
N LYS A 81 -14.74 -3.85 4.19
CA LYS A 81 -15.69 -4.74 4.86
C LYS A 81 -15.37 -6.18 4.48
N GLU A 82 -15.68 -7.12 5.37
CA GLU A 82 -15.54 -8.56 5.12
C GLU A 82 -16.59 -9.10 4.14
N ASP A 83 -16.58 -8.57 2.92
CA ASP A 83 -17.43 -9.03 1.82
C ASP A 83 -16.67 -9.97 0.87
N LYS A 84 -17.36 -10.44 -0.17
CA LYS A 84 -16.75 -11.34 -1.15
C LYS A 84 -15.48 -10.76 -1.78
N ASN A 85 -15.48 -9.47 -2.12
CA ASN A 85 -14.33 -8.83 -2.77
C ASN A 85 -13.12 -8.78 -1.83
N TYR A 86 -13.34 -8.58 -0.54
CA TYR A 86 -12.29 -8.66 0.48
C TYR A 86 -11.64 -10.04 0.53
N TYR A 87 -12.44 -11.11 0.56
CA TYR A 87 -11.90 -12.48 0.58
C TYR A 87 -11.20 -12.84 -0.73
N ASP A 88 -11.75 -12.45 -1.88
CA ASP A 88 -11.12 -12.65 -3.20
C ASP A 88 -9.75 -11.92 -3.25
N THR A 89 -9.66 -10.71 -2.68
CA THR A 89 -8.40 -9.94 -2.58
C THR A 89 -7.37 -10.65 -1.71
N LEU A 90 -7.77 -11.22 -0.57
CA LEU A 90 -6.87 -11.99 0.30
C LEU A 90 -6.38 -13.27 -0.36
N GLU A 91 -7.19 -13.93 -1.18
CA GLU A 91 -6.78 -15.08 -1.97
C GLU A 91 -5.75 -14.69 -3.04
N ASN A 92 -6.00 -13.59 -3.77
CA ASN A 92 -5.03 -13.03 -4.72
C ASN A 92 -3.70 -12.69 -4.04
N TYR A 93 -3.72 -12.12 -2.82
CA TYR A 93 -2.53 -11.87 -2.04
C TYR A 93 -1.75 -13.16 -1.74
N LYS A 94 -2.42 -14.25 -1.34
CA LYS A 94 -1.77 -15.54 -1.06
C LYS A 94 -1.15 -16.15 -2.32
N CYS A 95 -1.86 -16.07 -3.45
CA CYS A 95 -1.35 -16.51 -4.74
C CYS A 95 -0.09 -15.72 -5.15
N LEU A 96 -0.14 -14.39 -4.97
CA LEU A 96 0.99 -13.52 -5.24
C LEU A 96 2.18 -13.82 -4.33
N GLN A 97 1.96 -14.00 -3.03
CA GLN A 97 3.01 -14.37 -2.08
C GLN A 97 3.72 -15.65 -2.52
N LYS A 98 2.95 -16.70 -2.87
CA LYS A 98 3.52 -17.96 -3.36
C LYS A 98 4.33 -17.76 -4.64
N LYS A 99 3.84 -16.94 -5.57
CA LYS A 99 4.57 -16.60 -6.80
C LYS A 99 5.90 -15.91 -6.50
N PHE A 100 5.95 -15.02 -5.49
CA PHE A 100 7.21 -14.45 -5.02
C PHE A 100 8.13 -15.53 -4.43
N GLU A 101 7.63 -16.40 -3.55
CA GLU A 101 8.41 -17.51 -2.98
C GLU A 101 8.99 -18.45 -4.06
N ASP A 102 8.23 -18.70 -5.13
CA ASP A 102 8.66 -19.53 -6.26
C ASP A 102 9.71 -18.83 -7.16
N ILE A 103 9.65 -17.50 -7.30
CA ILE A 103 10.60 -16.71 -8.10
C ILE A 103 11.90 -16.49 -7.34
N PHE A 104 11.82 -16.10 -6.07
CA PHE A 104 12.96 -15.70 -5.25
C PHE A 104 13.53 -16.90 -4.48
N GLN A 105 13.90 -17.96 -5.21
CA GLN A 105 14.58 -19.12 -4.62
C GLN A 105 16.03 -18.75 -4.26
N GLY A 106 16.40 -18.90 -2.99
CA GLY A 106 17.75 -18.61 -2.48
C GLY A 106 18.02 -17.12 -2.27
N ASP A 107 19.28 -16.71 -2.40
CA ASP A 107 19.72 -15.32 -2.21
C ASP A 107 19.44 -14.49 -3.47
N ALA A 108 18.22 -13.97 -3.57
CA ALA A 108 17.79 -13.16 -4.71
C ALA A 108 17.66 -11.66 -4.33
N ILE A 109 18.00 -10.79 -5.27
CA ILE A 109 17.87 -9.34 -5.13
C ILE A 109 16.77 -8.84 -6.07
N LEU A 110 15.76 -8.19 -5.52
CA LEU A 110 14.72 -7.51 -6.30
C LEU A 110 15.06 -6.03 -6.47
N LEU A 111 15.17 -5.59 -7.72
CA LEU A 111 15.32 -4.18 -8.06
C LEU A 111 13.97 -3.62 -8.53
N LEU A 112 13.43 -2.66 -7.78
CA LEU A 112 12.24 -1.90 -8.16
C LEU A 112 12.46 -0.40 -7.90
N PRO A 113 11.89 0.49 -8.73
CA PRO A 113 11.82 1.90 -8.38
C PRO A 113 10.92 2.09 -7.15
N THR A 114 11.33 2.95 -6.22
CA THR A 114 10.53 3.28 -5.03
C THR A 114 9.31 4.14 -5.38
N HIS A 115 9.43 4.97 -6.41
CA HIS A 115 8.36 5.81 -6.95
C HIS A 115 8.56 5.91 -8.48
N PRO A 116 7.49 5.95 -9.29
CA PRO A 116 7.60 6.02 -10.75
C PRO A 116 8.27 7.31 -11.25
N GLU A 117 8.12 8.40 -10.51
CA GLU A 117 8.62 9.74 -10.86
C GLU A 117 9.43 10.35 -9.71
N PRO A 118 10.35 11.29 -9.96
CA PRO A 118 10.97 12.08 -8.90
C PRO A 118 9.93 12.98 -8.19
N ALA A 119 10.29 13.50 -7.02
CA ALA A 119 9.43 14.46 -6.33
C ALA A 119 9.19 15.71 -7.21
N PRO A 120 7.96 16.24 -7.26
CA PRO A 120 7.63 17.46 -7.99
C PRO A 120 8.21 18.72 -7.34
#